data_AF-A0A9P5IS00-F1
#
_entry.id   AF-A0A9P5IS00-F1
#
_cell.length_a   1.000
_cell.length_b   1.000
_cell.length_c   1.000
_cell.angle_alpha   90.00
_cell.angle_beta   90.00
_cell.angle_gamma   90.00
#
_symmetry.space_group_name_H-M   'P 1'
#
loop_
_entity.id
_entity.type
_entity.pdbx_description
1 polymer ?
#
loop_
_entity_poly.entity_id
_entity_poly.type
_entity_poly.pdbx_seq_one_letter_code
_entity_poly.pdbx_strand_id
1 'polypeptide(L)'
;MSSGALETSQTKNLLYRAGEALQEIFYAFRQEMFNNKIAKVEYKDGKLYLVEGRYPDMRTNLDVLHEFPFELLPSKEDRHAVLAHMACQDAVAWMQEVIEIFLKGAAQKIEELKVESKNPKREVLIVGLGGEQDHAHYVHSIFKVTLQNCGGVYCLDLSGAQFGYYNPVTPWSEYAVTRISSITSCHPSGTDKAMLLSRKHDNSLLDFLHRILEGCSHRTPIAMEAWESKSMALSTFLRLPQG
;
A
#
# COMPACT_ATOMS: atom_id res chain seq x y z
N MET A 1 3.29 -2.80 37.11
CA MET A 1 3.71 -3.26 35.77
C MET A 1 5.18 -2.87 35.62
N SER A 2 6.06 -3.76 35.15
CA SER A 2 7.47 -3.42 34.92
C SER A 2 7.58 -2.44 33.74
N SER A 3 8.60 -1.57 33.74
CA SER A 3 8.84 -0.59 32.67
C SER A 3 8.88 -1.22 31.27
N GLY A 4 9.49 -2.41 31.15
CA GLY A 4 9.57 -3.13 29.88
C GLY A 4 8.21 -3.54 29.29
N ALA A 5 7.25 -3.97 30.11
CA ALA A 5 5.92 -4.36 29.61
C ALA A 5 5.12 -3.16 29.08
N LEU A 6 5.32 -1.98 29.69
CA LEU A 6 4.69 -0.73 29.25
C LEU A 6 5.27 -0.27 27.90
N GLU A 7 6.59 -0.35 27.74
CA GLU A 7 7.28 -0.01 26.48
C GLU A 7 6.87 -0.93 25.33
N THR A 8 6.77 -2.25 25.56
CA THR A 8 6.25 -3.20 24.57
C THR A 8 4.81 -2.87 24.15
N SER A 9 3.95 -2.51 25.10
CA SER A 9 2.56 -2.13 24.77
C SER A 9 2.50 -0.83 23.96
N GLN A 10 3.40 0.13 24.23
CA GLN A 10 3.44 1.41 23.50
C GLN A 10 3.93 1.25 22.06
N THR A 11 4.98 0.47 21.81
CA THR A 11 5.48 0.25 20.44
C THR A 11 4.44 -0.49 19.58
N LYS A 12 3.74 -1.46 20.17
CA LYS A 12 2.62 -2.14 19.51
C LYS A 12 1.50 -1.17 19.17
N ASN A 13 1.03 -0.37 20.13
CA ASN A 13 -0.06 0.59 19.89
C ASN A 13 0.32 1.64 18.83
N LEU A 14 1.58 2.10 18.83
CA LEU A 14 2.09 2.97 17.77
C LEU A 14 1.99 2.28 16.41
N LEU A 15 2.41 1.02 16.29
CA LEU A 15 2.37 0.30 15.00
C LEU A 15 0.94 0.23 14.45
N TYR A 16 -0.06 -0.11 15.27
CA TYR A 16 -1.44 -0.20 14.80
C TYR A 16 -1.97 1.16 14.33
N ARG A 17 -1.75 2.23 15.11
CA ARG A 17 -2.15 3.60 14.74
C ARG A 17 -1.42 4.08 13.49
N ALA A 18 -0.12 3.83 13.42
CA ALA A 18 0.68 4.14 12.25
C ALA A 18 0.14 3.41 11.02
N GLY A 19 -0.16 2.12 11.14
CA GLY A 19 -0.70 1.32 10.04
C GLY A 19 -2.01 1.86 9.50
N GLU A 20 -2.97 2.22 10.37
CA GLU A 20 -4.24 2.85 9.98
C GLU A 20 -4.01 4.17 9.23
N ALA A 21 -3.19 5.07 9.79
CA ALA A 21 -2.88 6.34 9.15
C ALA A 21 -2.15 6.18 7.82
N LEU A 22 -1.15 5.30 7.76
CA LEU A 22 -0.38 5.01 6.55
C LEU A 22 -1.25 4.41 5.44
N GLN A 23 -2.23 3.58 5.79
CA GLN A 23 -3.15 2.99 4.82
C GLN A 23 -4.10 4.04 4.25
N GLU A 24 -4.64 4.94 5.08
CA GLU A 24 -5.48 6.05 4.60
C GLU A 24 -4.66 7.03 3.75
N ILE A 25 -3.40 7.33 4.11
CA ILE A 25 -2.49 8.11 3.24
C ILE A 25 -2.26 7.41 1.91
N PHE A 26 -2.03 6.09 1.93
CA PHE A 26 -1.85 5.31 0.71
C PHE A 26 -3.10 5.35 -0.19
N TYR A 27 -4.31 5.23 0.36
CA TYR A 27 -5.54 5.33 -0.43
C TYR A 27 -5.75 6.73 -0.99
N ALA A 28 -5.50 7.79 -0.21
CA ALA A 28 -5.55 9.15 -0.72
C ALA A 28 -4.54 9.35 -1.87
N PHE A 29 -3.31 8.86 -1.70
CA PHE A 29 -2.30 8.91 -2.76
C PHE A 29 -2.73 8.14 -4.01
N ARG A 30 -3.26 6.92 -3.86
CA ARG A 30 -3.75 6.12 -4.99
C ARG A 30 -4.94 6.73 -5.71
N GLN A 31 -5.78 7.48 -4.99
CA GLN A 31 -6.91 8.18 -5.59
C GLN A 31 -6.43 9.32 -6.50
N GLU A 32 -5.45 10.11 -6.06
CA GLU A 32 -4.87 11.18 -6.87
C GLU A 32 -4.05 10.62 -8.04
N MET A 33 -3.34 9.50 -7.81
CA MET A 33 -2.50 8.82 -8.81
C MET A 33 -3.25 7.71 -9.56
N PHE A 34 -4.58 7.77 -9.60
CA PHE A 34 -5.38 6.71 -10.17
C PHE A 34 -5.19 6.66 -11.69
N ASN A 35 -4.82 5.50 -12.22
CA ASN A 35 -4.35 5.36 -13.60
C ASN A 35 -5.12 4.29 -14.40
N ASN A 36 -6.17 3.71 -13.81
CA ASN A 36 -7.00 2.71 -14.47
C ASN A 36 -8.24 3.41 -15.03
N LYS A 37 -8.45 3.35 -16.35
CA LYS A 37 -9.66 3.92 -16.94
C LYS A 37 -10.81 2.95 -16.76
N ILE A 38 -11.66 3.13 -15.75
CA ILE A 38 -12.82 2.25 -15.52
C ILE A 38 -14.06 2.85 -16.17
N ALA A 39 -14.69 2.12 -17.09
CA ALA A 39 -15.94 2.52 -17.73
C ALA A 39 -17.17 1.92 -17.04
N LYS A 40 -17.04 0.74 -16.44
CA LYS A 40 -18.14 0.03 -15.79
C LYS A 40 -17.62 -0.85 -14.66
N VAL A 41 -18.45 -1.00 -13.64
CA VAL A 41 -18.23 -1.94 -12.53
C VAL A 41 -19.38 -2.95 -12.52
N GLU A 42 -19.07 -4.24 -12.43
CA GLU A 42 -20.07 -5.31 -12.36
C GLU A 42 -19.79 -6.23 -11.17
N TYR A 43 -20.85 -6.66 -10.48
CA TYR A 43 -20.78 -7.67 -9.43
C TYR A 43 -21.40 -8.96 -9.97
N LYS A 44 -20.59 -10.01 -10.04
CA LYS A 44 -21.03 -11.32 -10.53
C LYS A 44 -20.28 -12.42 -9.81
N ASP A 45 -21.00 -13.46 -9.39
CA ASP A 45 -20.43 -14.65 -8.73
C ASP A 45 -19.54 -14.31 -7.52
N GLY A 46 -19.90 -13.26 -6.77
CA GLY A 46 -19.15 -12.78 -5.60
C GLY A 46 -17.85 -12.03 -5.92
N LYS A 47 -17.59 -11.74 -7.20
CA LYS A 47 -16.39 -11.02 -7.67
C LYS A 47 -16.74 -9.61 -8.16
N LEU A 48 -15.76 -8.72 -8.06
CA LEU A 48 -15.82 -7.35 -8.55
C LEU A 48 -15.10 -7.26 -9.90
N TYR A 49 -15.86 -7.01 -10.97
CA TYR A 49 -15.33 -6.85 -12.31
C TYR A 49 -15.21 -5.36 -12.65
N LEU A 50 -14.01 -4.93 -13.04
CA LEU A 50 -13.70 -3.58 -13.49
C LEU A 50 -13.53 -3.63 -15.01
N VAL A 51 -14.51 -3.11 -15.74
CA VAL A 51 -14.44 -3.07 -17.21
C VAL A 51 -13.68 -1.82 -17.63
N GLU A 52 -12.60 -2.02 -18.36
CA GLU A 52 -11.77 -0.92 -18.85
C GLU A 52 -12.52 -0.07 -19.87
N GLY A 53 -12.26 1.23 -19.80
CA GLY A 53 -12.66 2.20 -20.80
C GLY A 53 -11.55 2.45 -21.81
N ARG A 54 -11.88 3.24 -22.82
CA ARG A 54 -10.89 3.69 -23.80
C ARG A 54 -9.98 4.74 -23.17
N TYR A 55 -8.68 4.45 -23.13
CA TYR A 55 -7.67 5.42 -22.74
C TYR A 55 -7.59 6.55 -23.78
N PRO A 56 -7.40 7.82 -23.35
CA PRO A 56 -7.23 8.95 -24.27
C PRO A 56 -5.89 8.88 -25.00
N ASP A 57 -5.78 9.62 -26.11
CA ASP A 57 -4.48 9.87 -26.72
C ASP A 57 -3.62 10.72 -25.76
N MET A 58 -2.42 10.23 -25.44
CA MET A 58 -1.49 10.91 -24.54
C MET A 58 -0.92 12.18 -25.19
N ARG A 59 -1.23 13.35 -24.62
CA ARG A 59 -0.65 14.66 -25.00
C ARG A 59 0.38 15.14 -23.99
N THR A 60 0.17 14.80 -22.72
CA THR A 60 1.03 15.09 -21.59
C THR A 60 1.21 13.84 -20.73
N ASN A 61 2.26 13.79 -19.91
CA ASN A 61 2.45 12.68 -18.98
C ASN A 61 1.30 12.54 -17.97
N LEU A 62 0.56 13.61 -17.70
CA LEU A 62 -0.56 13.60 -16.76
C LEU A 62 -1.82 12.93 -17.32
N ASP A 63 -1.90 12.74 -18.63
CA ASP A 63 -3.08 12.11 -19.26
C ASP A 63 -3.18 10.61 -18.92
N VAL A 64 -2.14 10.03 -18.31
CA VAL A 64 -2.15 8.67 -17.72
C VAL A 64 -3.02 8.58 -16.47
N LEU A 65 -3.29 9.73 -15.82
CA LEU A 65 -4.09 9.82 -14.62
C LEU A 65 -5.56 10.07 -14.96
N HIS A 66 -6.44 9.48 -14.17
CA HIS A 66 -7.88 9.50 -14.37
C HIS A 66 -8.58 9.78 -13.04
N GLU A 67 -9.72 10.45 -13.10
CA GLU A 67 -10.57 10.60 -11.93
C GLU A 67 -11.00 9.22 -11.42
N PHE A 68 -10.91 9.05 -10.10
CA PHE A 68 -11.38 7.85 -9.44
C PHE A 68 -12.92 7.76 -9.54
N PRO A 69 -13.49 6.62 -9.98
CA PRO A 69 -14.91 6.54 -10.35
C PRO A 69 -15.81 6.32 -9.12
N PHE A 70 -15.91 7.33 -8.25
CA PHE A 70 -16.71 7.26 -7.01
C PHE A 70 -18.15 6.81 -7.23
N GLU A 71 -18.79 7.30 -8.29
CA GLU A 71 -20.19 7.00 -8.62
C GLU A 71 -20.41 5.51 -8.96
N LEU A 72 -19.37 4.82 -9.44
CA LEU A 72 -19.44 3.39 -9.75
C LEU A 72 -19.13 2.49 -8.54
N LEU A 73 -18.61 3.06 -7.46
CA LEU A 73 -18.10 2.35 -6.29
C LEU A 73 -18.72 2.92 -5.01
N PRO A 74 -19.97 2.57 -4.68
CA PRO A 74 -20.68 3.20 -3.56
C PRO A 74 -20.15 2.78 -2.19
N SER A 75 -19.58 1.57 -2.03
CA SER A 75 -19.07 1.10 -0.73
C SER A 75 -17.61 1.53 -0.49
N LYS A 76 -17.26 1.81 0.77
CA LYS A 76 -15.87 2.14 1.15
C LYS A 76 -14.95 0.96 0.85
N GLU A 77 -15.43 -0.26 1.10
CA GLU A 77 -14.72 -1.52 0.89
C GLU A 77 -14.37 -1.75 -0.58
N ASP A 78 -15.28 -1.43 -1.51
CA ASP A 78 -15.02 -1.55 -2.94
C ASP A 78 -14.02 -0.49 -3.39
N ARG A 79 -14.17 0.76 -2.91
CA ARG A 79 -13.20 1.83 -3.20
C ARG A 79 -11.80 1.44 -2.78
N HIS A 80 -11.63 0.94 -1.55
CA HIS A 80 -10.34 0.49 -1.03
C HIS A 80 -9.78 -0.68 -1.83
N ALA A 81 -10.64 -1.65 -2.21
CA ALA A 81 -10.21 -2.77 -3.02
C ALA A 81 -9.71 -2.34 -4.41
N VAL A 82 -10.40 -1.40 -5.06
CA VAL A 82 -10.01 -0.86 -6.38
C VAL A 82 -8.76 0.01 -6.29
N LEU A 83 -8.63 0.86 -5.27
CA LEU A 83 -7.43 1.68 -5.05
C LEU A 83 -6.18 0.82 -4.76
N ALA A 84 -6.37 -0.30 -4.06
CA ALA A 84 -5.29 -1.23 -3.73
C ALA A 84 -4.95 -2.20 -4.87
N HIS A 85 -5.89 -2.47 -5.78
CA HIS A 85 -5.73 -3.49 -6.81
C HIS A 85 -4.52 -3.18 -7.70
N MET A 86 -3.63 -4.19 -7.83
CA MET A 86 -2.38 -4.10 -8.60
C MET A 86 -1.41 -3.00 -8.13
N ALA A 87 -1.64 -2.40 -6.96
CA ALA A 87 -0.84 -1.33 -6.41
C ALA A 87 0.05 -1.80 -5.25
N CYS A 88 0.20 -3.11 -5.03
CA CYS A 88 0.97 -3.63 -3.90
C CYS A 88 2.46 -3.24 -3.96
N GLN A 89 3.06 -3.25 -5.14
CA GLN A 89 4.44 -2.80 -5.33
C GLN A 89 4.58 -1.30 -5.09
N ASP A 90 3.61 -0.49 -5.50
CA ASP A 90 3.59 0.95 -5.22
C ASP A 90 3.47 1.23 -3.71
N ALA A 91 2.64 0.43 -3.03
CA ALA A 91 2.45 0.52 -1.59
C ALA A 91 3.74 0.24 -0.81
N VAL A 92 4.62 -0.62 -1.34
CA VAL A 92 5.93 -0.89 -0.76
C VAL A 92 6.94 0.18 -1.20
N ALA A 93 7.11 0.40 -2.50
CA ALA A 93 8.16 1.26 -3.03
C ALA A 93 8.00 2.74 -2.63
N TRP A 94 6.81 3.32 -2.84
CA TRP A 94 6.65 4.77 -2.74
C TRP A 94 6.29 5.24 -1.33
N MET A 95 5.80 4.34 -0.48
CA MET A 95 5.50 4.63 0.93
C MET A 95 6.67 4.32 1.87
N GLN A 96 7.76 3.71 1.38
CA GLN A 96 8.85 3.21 2.22
C GLN A 96 9.41 4.27 3.19
N GLU A 97 9.80 5.45 2.71
CA GLU A 97 10.35 6.52 3.58
C GLU A 97 9.33 7.03 4.60
N VAL A 98 8.06 7.16 4.18
CA VAL A 98 6.97 7.60 5.06
C VAL A 98 6.78 6.59 6.20
N ILE A 99 6.82 5.30 5.88
CA ILE A 99 6.72 4.21 6.85
C ILE A 99 7.89 4.26 7.84
N GLU A 100 9.11 4.46 7.35
CA GLU A 100 10.30 4.58 8.21
C GLU A 100 10.22 5.77 9.16
N ILE A 101 9.70 6.91 8.70
CA ILE A 101 9.45 8.09 9.55
C ILE A 101 8.41 7.77 10.63
N PHE A 102 7.28 7.17 10.26
CA PHE A 102 6.19 6.83 11.18
C PHE A 102 6.64 5.82 12.25
N LEU A 103 7.47 4.85 11.88
CA LEU A 103 7.92 3.77 12.76
C LEU A 103 9.27 4.05 13.44
N LYS A 104 9.79 5.27 13.30
CA LYS A 104 11.07 5.68 13.89
C LYS A 104 11.08 5.47 15.42
N GLY A 105 12.07 4.71 15.87
CA GLY A 105 12.22 4.34 17.29
C GLY A 105 11.20 3.32 17.80
N ALA A 106 10.35 2.75 16.95
CA ALA A 106 9.46 1.64 17.28
C ALA A 106 9.85 0.35 16.54
N ALA A 107 10.22 0.46 15.27
CA ALA A 107 10.73 -0.67 14.49
C ALA A 107 12.22 -0.91 14.81
N GLN A 108 12.56 -2.19 14.99
CA GLN A 108 13.94 -2.68 15.01
C GLN A 108 14.40 -3.02 13.60
N LYS A 109 13.50 -3.59 12.79
CA LYS A 109 13.78 -4.03 11.42
C LYS A 109 12.53 -3.92 10.57
N ILE A 110 12.69 -3.46 9.33
CA ILE A 110 11.65 -3.42 8.30
C ILE A 110 12.19 -4.18 7.08
N GLU A 111 11.42 -5.15 6.62
CA GLU A 111 11.75 -5.98 5.46
C GLU A 111 10.62 -5.89 4.44
N GLU A 112 10.98 -5.91 3.17
CA GLU A 112 10.06 -6.00 2.03
C GLU A 112 9.95 -7.45 1.59
N LEU A 113 8.74 -7.99 1.58
CA LEU A 113 8.50 -9.37 1.16
C LEU A 113 7.63 -9.39 -0.08
N LYS A 114 7.99 -10.30 -0.98
CA LYS A 114 7.15 -10.74 -2.08
C LYS A 114 6.55 -12.10 -1.70
N VAL A 115 5.24 -12.23 -1.78
CA VAL A 115 4.51 -13.42 -1.31
C VAL A 115 3.44 -13.85 -2.29
N GLU A 116 3.25 -15.16 -2.43
CA GLU A 116 2.04 -15.68 -3.04
C GLU A 116 0.93 -15.70 -2.00
N SER A 117 -0.24 -15.18 -2.38
CA SER A 117 -1.39 -15.06 -1.48
C SER A 117 -2.27 -16.32 -1.54
N LYS A 118 -2.95 -16.61 -0.43
CA LYS A 118 -4.01 -17.63 -0.35
C LYS A 118 -5.20 -17.12 0.44
N ASN A 119 -6.33 -17.81 0.30
CA ASN A 119 -7.57 -17.51 0.99
C ASN A 119 -8.03 -16.04 0.81
N PRO A 120 -8.12 -15.49 -0.41
CA PRO A 120 -8.71 -14.17 -0.58
C PRO A 120 -10.16 -14.17 -0.11
N LYS A 121 -10.59 -13.09 0.55
CA LYS A 121 -12.00 -12.87 0.93
C LYS A 121 -12.80 -12.16 -0.17
N ARG A 122 -12.09 -11.67 -1.19
CA ARG A 122 -12.59 -10.89 -2.32
C ARG A 122 -11.66 -11.10 -3.50
N GLU A 123 -12.24 -11.11 -4.69
CA GLU A 123 -11.51 -11.05 -5.96
C GLU A 123 -11.92 -9.80 -6.74
N VAL A 124 -10.94 -9.07 -7.22
CA VAL A 124 -11.08 -7.94 -8.15
C VAL A 124 -10.45 -8.35 -9.47
N LEU A 125 -11.19 -8.24 -10.55
CA LEU A 125 -10.78 -8.65 -11.90
C LEU A 125 -10.91 -7.47 -12.85
N ILE A 126 -9.89 -7.24 -13.67
CA ILE A 126 -9.95 -6.29 -14.78
C ILE A 126 -10.42 -7.03 -16.04
N VAL A 127 -11.39 -6.44 -16.73
CA VAL A 127 -11.89 -6.91 -18.02
C VAL A 127 -11.48 -5.89 -19.07
N GLY A 128 -10.59 -6.28 -19.97
CA GLY A 128 -10.13 -5.43 -21.05
C GLY A 128 -11.22 -5.19 -22.10
N LEU A 129 -10.96 -4.28 -23.04
CA LEU A 129 -11.94 -3.87 -24.05
C LEU A 129 -12.40 -5.01 -24.98
N GLY A 130 -11.58 -6.06 -25.14
CA GLY A 130 -11.93 -7.26 -25.91
C GLY A 130 -12.70 -8.32 -25.11
N GLY A 131 -12.95 -8.09 -23.83
CA GLY A 131 -13.62 -9.04 -22.92
C GLY A 131 -12.69 -10.06 -22.26
N GLU A 132 -11.39 -9.98 -22.52
CA GLU A 132 -10.37 -10.76 -21.81
C GLU A 132 -10.32 -10.39 -20.33
N GLN A 133 -10.19 -11.41 -19.48
CA GLN A 133 -10.05 -11.24 -18.04
C GLN A 133 -8.59 -11.47 -17.66
N ASP A 134 -8.03 -10.58 -16.85
CA ASP A 134 -6.72 -10.85 -16.26
C ASP A 134 -6.89 -11.79 -15.06
N HIS A 135 -6.45 -13.03 -15.23
CA HIS A 135 -6.47 -14.08 -14.21
C HIS A 135 -5.09 -14.30 -13.57
N ALA A 136 -4.12 -13.41 -13.77
CA ALA A 136 -2.79 -13.65 -13.27
C ALA A 136 -2.80 -13.77 -11.72
N HIS A 137 -2.19 -14.86 -11.23
CA HIS A 137 -1.86 -14.99 -9.82
C HIS A 137 -0.69 -14.05 -9.52
N TYR A 138 -1.00 -12.88 -8.98
CA TYR A 138 0.03 -11.90 -8.69
C TYR A 138 0.73 -12.18 -7.37
N VAL A 139 2.05 -12.05 -7.43
CA VAL A 139 2.90 -11.95 -6.25
C VAL A 139 2.58 -10.63 -5.54
N HIS A 140 2.16 -10.73 -4.28
CA HIS A 140 1.81 -9.59 -3.44
C HIS A 140 3.05 -9.02 -2.74
N SER A 141 3.09 -7.71 -2.55
CA SER A 141 4.20 -7.02 -1.90
C SER A 141 3.75 -6.45 -0.56
N ILE A 142 4.49 -6.75 0.51
CA ILE A 142 4.16 -6.34 1.88
C ILE A 142 5.41 -5.95 2.67
N PHE A 143 5.20 -5.28 3.80
CA PHE A 143 6.24 -5.10 4.80
C PHE A 143 6.12 -6.12 5.93
N LYS A 144 7.25 -6.65 6.37
CA LYS A 144 7.39 -7.36 7.64
C LYS A 144 8.17 -6.49 8.61
N VAL A 145 7.53 -6.14 9.71
CA VAL A 145 8.05 -5.23 10.73
C VAL A 145 8.36 -6.00 12.00
N THR A 146 9.62 -5.95 12.43
CA THR A 146 10.04 -6.43 13.76
C THR A 146 10.11 -5.23 14.69
N LEU A 147 9.34 -5.25 15.79
CA LEU A 147 9.32 -4.17 16.76
C LEU A 147 10.48 -4.27 17.76
N GLN A 148 10.92 -3.12 18.28
CA GLN A 148 11.85 -3.02 19.40
C GLN A 148 11.23 -3.60 20.70
N ASN A 149 12.06 -3.77 21.72
CA ASN A 149 11.65 -4.16 23.08
C ASN A 149 10.82 -5.45 23.12
N CYS A 150 11.19 -6.43 22.28
CA CYS A 150 10.46 -7.68 22.12
C CYS A 150 8.97 -7.49 21.79
N GLY A 151 8.62 -6.41 21.09
CA GLY A 151 7.23 -6.05 20.76
C GLY A 151 6.53 -7.00 19.78
N GLY A 152 7.28 -7.92 19.18
CA GLY A 152 6.80 -8.94 18.25
C GLY A 152 7.10 -8.61 16.79
N VAL A 153 6.58 -9.45 15.90
CA VAL A 153 6.75 -9.33 14.44
C VAL A 153 5.37 -9.26 13.80
N TYR A 154 5.19 -8.32 12.87
CA TYR A 154 3.91 -8.01 12.26
C TYR A 154 4.06 -7.87 10.75
N CYS A 155 3.00 -8.18 10.04
CA CYS A 155 2.79 -7.74 8.67
C CYS A 155 2.19 -6.33 8.69
N LEU A 156 2.73 -5.44 7.86
CA LEU A 156 2.13 -4.17 7.47
C LEU A 156 1.79 -4.25 5.98
N ASP A 157 0.50 -4.29 5.67
CA ASP A 157 -0.05 -4.52 4.33
C ASP A 157 -1.06 -3.42 3.99
N LEU A 158 -0.55 -2.34 3.37
CA LEU A 158 -1.38 -1.18 3.00
C LEU A 158 -2.35 -1.50 1.85
N SER A 159 -2.07 -2.54 1.07
CA SER A 159 -2.84 -2.92 -0.12
C SER A 159 -3.66 -4.21 0.06
N GLY A 160 -3.77 -4.73 1.29
CA GLY A 160 -4.51 -5.97 1.59
C GLY A 160 -5.98 -5.95 1.21
N ALA A 161 -6.58 -4.76 1.06
CA ALA A 161 -7.96 -4.59 0.61
C ALA A 161 -8.22 -5.19 -0.79
N GLN A 162 -7.19 -5.33 -1.64
CA GLN A 162 -7.33 -6.01 -2.93
C GLN A 162 -7.81 -7.47 -2.79
N PHE A 163 -7.55 -8.10 -1.63
CA PHE A 163 -7.96 -9.45 -1.28
C PHE A 163 -9.08 -9.48 -0.22
N GLY A 164 -9.65 -8.32 0.13
CA GLY A 164 -10.68 -8.20 1.17
C GLY A 164 -10.14 -8.21 2.60
N TYR A 165 -8.86 -7.89 2.81
CA TYR A 165 -8.25 -7.71 4.13
C TYR A 165 -8.01 -6.23 4.42
N TYR A 166 -8.92 -5.61 5.17
CA TYR A 166 -8.91 -4.16 5.36
C TYR A 166 -7.99 -3.68 6.49
N ASN A 167 -7.68 -4.54 7.48
CA ASN A 167 -6.77 -4.16 8.56
C ASN A 167 -5.30 -4.18 8.08
N PRO A 168 -4.58 -3.05 8.13
CA PRO A 168 -3.23 -2.95 7.57
C PRO A 168 -2.18 -3.65 8.43
N VAL A 169 -2.45 -3.87 9.72
CA VAL A 169 -1.51 -4.53 10.65
C VAL A 169 -2.07 -5.86 11.11
N THR A 170 -1.30 -6.92 10.96
CA THR A 170 -1.64 -8.27 11.43
C THR A 170 -0.40 -8.92 12.06
N PRO A 171 -0.51 -9.62 13.20
CA PRO A 171 0.61 -10.40 13.74
C PRO A 171 1.20 -11.34 12.68
N TRP A 172 2.53 -11.42 12.57
CA TRP A 172 3.18 -12.20 11.52
C TRP A 172 2.81 -13.68 11.57
N SER A 173 2.70 -14.25 12.79
CA SER A 173 2.27 -15.63 13.00
C SER A 173 0.87 -15.91 12.43
N GLU A 174 -0.05 -14.95 12.53
CA GLU A 174 -1.39 -15.07 11.96
C GLU A 174 -1.37 -14.86 10.45
N TYR A 175 -0.72 -13.79 9.98
CA TYR A 175 -0.69 -13.43 8.56
C TYR A 175 -0.06 -14.54 7.71
N ALA A 176 1.10 -15.06 8.14
CA ALA A 176 1.81 -16.11 7.42
C ALA A 176 1.00 -17.40 7.30
N VAL A 177 0.27 -17.78 8.35
CA VAL A 177 -0.55 -19.00 8.33
C VAL A 177 -1.79 -18.82 7.48
N THR A 178 -2.48 -17.68 7.61
CA THR A 178 -3.82 -17.50 7.04
C THR A 178 -3.81 -16.95 5.61
N ARG A 179 -2.79 -16.19 5.21
CA ARG A 179 -2.80 -15.39 3.96
C ARG A 179 -1.63 -15.66 3.01
N ILE A 180 -0.55 -16.31 3.46
CA ILE A 180 0.61 -16.61 2.60
C ILE A 180 0.61 -18.10 2.23
N SER A 181 0.72 -18.41 0.93
CA SER A 181 1.06 -19.76 0.46
C SER A 181 2.57 -19.97 0.43
N SER A 182 3.32 -19.01 -0.14
CA SER A 182 4.77 -19.06 -0.24
C SER A 182 5.39 -17.65 -0.15
N ILE A 183 6.64 -17.57 0.31
CA ILE A 183 7.44 -16.33 0.27
C ILE A 183 8.40 -16.47 -0.90
N THR A 184 8.29 -15.57 -1.88
CA THR A 184 9.10 -15.62 -3.11
C THR A 184 10.39 -14.84 -2.95
N SER A 185 10.38 -13.76 -2.16
CA SER A 185 11.60 -13.04 -1.79
C SER A 185 11.44 -12.24 -0.49
N CYS A 186 12.57 -11.86 0.11
CA CYS A 186 12.67 -11.06 1.32
C CYS A 186 13.89 -10.15 1.20
N HIS A 187 13.68 -8.84 1.25
CA HIS A 187 14.71 -7.83 1.05
C HIS A 187 14.70 -6.79 2.16
N PRO A 188 15.81 -6.04 2.37
CA PRO A 188 15.78 -4.84 3.20
C PRO A 188 14.82 -3.78 2.64
N SER A 189 14.25 -2.96 3.53
CA SER A 189 13.50 -1.75 3.19
C SER A 189 14.24 -0.87 2.17
N GLY A 190 13.54 -0.39 1.16
CA GLY A 190 14.03 0.46 0.07
C GLY A 190 14.40 -0.29 -1.22
N THR A 191 14.32 -1.63 -1.24
CA THR A 191 14.74 -2.44 -2.39
C THR A 191 13.82 -2.27 -3.58
N ASP A 192 12.50 -2.35 -3.38
CA ASP A 192 11.51 -2.17 -4.45
C ASP A 192 11.60 -0.76 -5.05
N LYS A 193 11.78 0.27 -4.21
CA LYS A 193 11.98 1.65 -4.66
C LYS A 193 13.22 1.77 -5.54
N ALA A 194 14.37 1.26 -5.07
CA ALA A 194 15.61 1.28 -5.84
C ALA A 194 15.47 0.53 -7.18
N MET A 195 14.77 -0.61 -7.17
CA MET A 195 14.49 -1.36 -8.40
C MET A 195 13.65 -0.55 -9.39
N LEU A 196 12.57 0.09 -8.94
CA LEU A 196 11.73 0.93 -9.81
C LEU A 196 12.50 2.11 -10.39
N LEU A 197 13.34 2.77 -9.59
CA LEU A 197 14.20 3.88 -10.03
C LEU A 197 15.30 3.44 -11.02
N SER A 198 15.68 2.16 -11.00
CA SER A 198 16.68 1.61 -11.93
C SER A 198 16.12 1.22 -13.30
N ARG A 199 14.78 1.26 -13.48
CA ARG A 199 14.14 0.89 -14.74
C ARG A 199 14.56 1.84 -15.86
N LYS A 200 14.83 1.27 -17.05
CA LYS A 200 15.11 2.07 -18.24
C LYS A 200 13.83 2.73 -18.70
N HIS A 201 13.92 4.03 -18.99
CA HIS A 201 12.84 4.77 -19.63
C HIS A 201 12.54 4.22 -21.01
N ASP A 202 11.27 3.90 -21.24
CA ASP A 202 10.76 3.40 -22.53
C ASP A 202 9.62 4.26 -23.08
N ASN A 203 9.22 5.32 -22.35
CA ASN A 203 8.09 6.20 -22.68
C ASN A 203 6.75 5.46 -22.84
N SER A 204 6.59 4.31 -22.21
CA SER A 204 5.29 3.66 -22.05
C SER A 204 4.40 4.41 -21.05
N LEU A 205 3.09 4.11 -21.04
CA LEU A 205 2.16 4.62 -20.01
C LEU A 205 2.68 4.34 -18.60
N LEU A 206 3.23 3.15 -18.40
CA LEU A 206 3.78 2.72 -17.12
C LEU A 206 5.02 3.54 -16.72
N ASP A 207 5.91 3.85 -17.66
CA ASP A 207 7.07 4.72 -17.42
C ASP A 207 6.63 6.15 -17.06
N PHE A 208 5.64 6.72 -17.75
CA PHE A 208 5.10 8.04 -17.39
C PHE A 208 4.51 8.06 -15.98
N LEU A 209 3.74 7.04 -15.61
CA LEU A 209 3.21 6.90 -14.25
C LEU A 209 4.34 6.83 -13.22
N HIS A 210 5.35 5.99 -13.43
CA HIS A 210 6.47 5.87 -12.49
C HIS A 210 7.23 7.18 -12.29
N ARG A 211 7.42 7.99 -13.35
CA ARG A 211 8.09 9.30 -13.22
C ARG A 211 7.28 10.27 -12.34
N ILE A 212 5.94 10.23 -12.42
CA ILE A 212 5.07 11.02 -11.55
C ILE A 212 5.21 10.52 -10.10
N LEU A 213 5.12 9.20 -9.90
CA LEU A 213 5.24 8.57 -8.58
C LEU A 213 6.61 8.84 -7.93
N GLU A 214 7.69 8.81 -8.70
CA GLU A 214 9.04 9.20 -8.25
C GLU A 214 9.06 10.65 -7.76
N GLY A 215 8.53 11.59 -8.55
CA GLY A 215 8.47 13.00 -8.18
C GLY A 215 7.67 13.23 -6.89
N CYS A 216 6.55 12.54 -6.72
CA CYS A 216 5.76 12.57 -5.48
C CYS A 216 6.53 11.97 -4.30
N SER A 217 7.11 10.78 -4.48
CA SER A 217 7.89 10.09 -3.45
C SER A 217 9.07 10.94 -2.97
N HIS A 218 9.77 11.66 -3.87
CA HIS A 218 10.86 12.56 -3.49
C HIS A 218 10.39 13.77 -2.65
N ARG A 219 9.19 14.30 -2.94
CA ARG A 219 8.65 15.50 -2.26
C ARG A 219 8.06 15.19 -0.88
N THR A 220 7.51 14.00 -0.68
CA THR A 220 6.78 13.66 0.55
C THR A 220 7.66 13.74 1.81
N PRO A 221 8.86 13.12 1.88
CA PRO A 221 9.74 13.25 3.04
C PRO A 221 10.12 14.71 3.33
N ILE A 222 10.39 15.51 2.30
CA ILE A 222 10.70 16.95 2.46
C ILE A 222 9.53 17.69 3.12
N ALA A 223 8.30 17.42 2.68
CA ALA A 223 7.11 18.03 3.28
C ALA A 223 6.90 17.58 4.73
N MET A 224 7.17 16.31 5.04
CA MET A 224 7.08 15.76 6.39
C MET A 224 8.15 16.37 7.31
N GLU A 225 9.40 16.47 6.86
CA GLU A 225 10.48 17.15 7.61
C GLU A 225 10.14 18.62 7.88
N ALA A 226 9.59 19.32 6.88
CA ALA A 226 9.14 20.70 7.05
C ALA A 226 8.02 20.82 8.10
N TRP A 227 7.09 19.85 8.16
CA TRP A 227 6.07 19.78 9.20
C TRP A 227 6.69 19.52 10.59
N GLU A 228 7.55 18.50 10.72
CA GLU A 228 8.22 18.15 11.98
C GLU A 228 9.16 19.26 12.49
N SER A 229 9.68 20.13 11.61
CA SER A 229 10.48 21.29 12.01
C SER A 229 9.67 22.37 12.75
N LYS A 230 8.35 22.39 12.56
CA LYS A 230 7.42 23.38 13.14
C LYS A 230 6.47 22.78 14.16
N SER A 231 6.45 21.45 14.26
CA SER A 231 5.49 20.67 15.02
C SER A 231 6.19 19.52 15.76
N MET A 232 5.42 18.68 16.45
CA MET A 232 5.96 17.46 17.05
C MET A 232 6.26 16.40 15.96
N ALA A 233 7.32 15.61 16.15
CA ALA A 233 7.61 14.46 15.31
C ALA A 233 6.42 13.50 15.24
N LEU A 234 6.09 12.98 14.05
CA LEU A 234 4.92 12.13 13.82
C LEU A 234 4.97 10.86 14.66
N SER A 235 6.14 10.23 14.74
CA SER A 235 6.38 9.05 15.59
C SER A 235 6.12 9.33 17.09
N THR A 236 6.35 10.56 17.56
CA THR A 236 6.04 10.98 18.93
C THR A 236 4.55 11.29 19.09
N PHE A 237 3.96 12.00 18.13
CA PHE A 237 2.54 12.33 18.11
C PHE A 237 1.67 11.06 18.21
N LEU A 238 2.03 10.01 17.47
CA LEU A 238 1.31 8.73 17.47
C LEU A 238 1.39 7.95 18.80
N ARG A 239 2.33 8.29 19.71
CA ARG A 239 2.43 7.70 21.05
C ARG A 239 1.52 8.36 22.08
N LEU A 240 0.96 9.53 21.77
CA LEU A 240 0.13 10.26 22.73
C LEU A 240 -1.15 9.47 23.07
N PRO A 241 -1.64 9.53 24.32
CA PRO A 241 -2.96 9.01 24.66
C PRO A 241 -4.03 9.71 23.80
N GLN A 242 -5.01 8.96 23.31
CA GLN A 242 -6.20 9.58 22.73
C GLN A 242 -7.11 9.96 23.90
N GLY A 243 -7.53 11.23 23.92
CA GLY A 243 -8.40 11.79 24.97
C GLY A 243 -9.81 11.25 24.90
#